data_AF-A0A4V6A8Z4-F1
#
_entry.id   AF-A0A4V6A8Z4-F1
#
_cell.length_a   1.000
_cell.length_b   1.000
_cell.length_c   1.000
_cell.angle_alpha   90.00
_cell.angle_beta   90.00
_cell.angle_gamma   90.00
#
_symmetry.space_group_name_H-M   'P 1'
#
loop_
_entity.id
_entity.type
_entity.pdbx_description
1 polymer ?
#
loop_
_entity_poly.entity_id
_entity_poly.type
_entity_poly.pdbx_seq_one_letter_code
_entity_poly.pdbx_strand_id
1 'polypeptide(L)'
;MHNLALAGHSRGGYIAFALALGLAGVSLDLHISALIGVDPVAGTSKTNQMEPKILSYESCSFNFSIPVAIIGTGLGNKPAFPILPQTCAPDGVSHTEIFNECKPPCSHFVTTDYGHMDVLDDDIGLIGEGARAICKGSRWGVSRDPMRRTVGGVSVAFLEAFFKGNYMDYNKILQKPNYFASATLDPVQNKSEGTSCSSLSAMSMSATFDLHIDEL
;
A
#
# COMPACT_ATOMS: atom_id res chain seq x y z
N MET A 1 19.69 17.35 -9.07
CA MET A 1 19.10 16.07 -8.61
C MET A 1 17.95 15.74 -9.54
N HIS A 2 17.90 14.52 -10.07
CA HIS A 2 16.80 14.07 -10.92
C HIS A 2 15.73 13.44 -10.02
N ASN A 3 14.54 14.04 -10.02
CA ASN A 3 13.40 13.55 -9.26
C ASN A 3 12.60 12.59 -10.12
N LEU A 4 12.66 11.30 -9.78
CA LEU A 4 11.93 10.25 -10.48
C LEU A 4 11.23 9.35 -9.45
N ALA A 5 9.90 9.32 -9.53
CA ALA A 5 9.10 8.36 -8.78
C ALA A 5 8.66 7.22 -9.70
N LEU A 6 8.68 5.99 -9.17
CA LEU A 6 7.90 4.89 -9.76
C LEU A 6 6.63 4.67 -8.94
N ALA A 7 5.52 4.58 -9.65
CA ALA A 7 4.23 4.29 -9.05
C ALA A 7 3.57 3.14 -9.80
N GLY A 8 2.81 2.30 -9.08
CA GLY A 8 2.11 1.20 -9.71
C GLY A 8 1.00 0.63 -8.85
N HIS A 9 -0.05 0.14 -9.50
CA HIS A 9 -1.15 -0.57 -8.88
C HIS A 9 -0.99 -2.08 -8.97
N SER A 10 -1.41 -2.84 -7.96
CA SER A 10 -1.44 -4.31 -8.00
C SER A 10 -0.05 -4.90 -8.31
N ARG A 11 0.04 -5.79 -9.31
CA ARG A 11 1.31 -6.31 -9.83
C ARG A 11 2.23 -5.20 -10.35
N GLY A 12 1.69 -4.09 -10.86
CA GLY A 12 2.49 -2.92 -11.25
C GLY A 12 3.18 -2.26 -10.06
N GLY A 13 2.53 -2.26 -8.89
CA GLY A 13 3.13 -1.82 -7.63
C GLY A 13 4.29 -2.72 -7.24
N TYR A 14 4.07 -4.04 -7.24
CA TYR A 14 5.15 -5.02 -7.05
C TYR A 14 6.32 -4.81 -8.02
N ILE A 15 6.05 -4.60 -9.31
CA ILE A 15 7.08 -4.33 -10.31
C ILE A 15 7.89 -3.08 -9.94
N ALA A 16 7.24 -1.99 -9.52
CA ALA A 16 7.95 -0.78 -9.09
C ALA A 16 8.94 -1.05 -7.95
N PHE A 17 8.54 -1.87 -6.96
CA PHE A 17 9.43 -2.30 -5.88
C PHE A 17 10.56 -3.22 -6.38
N ALA A 18 10.25 -4.20 -7.23
CA ALA A 18 11.25 -5.10 -7.79
C ALA A 18 12.32 -4.35 -8.63
N LEU A 19 11.90 -3.33 -9.40
CA LEU A 19 12.80 -2.47 -10.14
C LEU A 19 13.70 -1.64 -9.20
N ALA A 20 13.14 -1.05 -8.15
CA ALA A 20 13.91 -0.29 -7.16
C ALA A 20 14.88 -1.15 -6.33
N LEU A 21 14.57 -2.44 -6.15
CA LEU A 21 15.47 -3.42 -5.56
C LEU A 21 16.58 -3.89 -6.52
N GLY A 22 16.59 -3.42 -7.77
CA GLY A 22 17.57 -3.82 -8.78
C GLY A 22 17.37 -5.22 -9.33
N LEU A 23 16.14 -5.76 -9.26
CA LEU A 23 15.84 -7.15 -9.65
C LEU A 23 15.40 -7.29 -11.12
N ALA A 24 15.54 -6.24 -11.92
CA ALA A 24 15.04 -6.16 -13.30
C ALA A 24 15.75 -7.09 -14.30
N GLY A 25 16.79 -7.82 -13.90
CA GLY A 25 17.64 -8.61 -14.80
C GLY A 25 18.47 -7.76 -15.79
N VAL A 26 18.29 -6.44 -15.78
CA VAL A 26 18.99 -5.45 -16.59
C VAL A 26 19.49 -4.33 -15.69
N SER A 27 20.67 -3.79 -16.02
CA SER A 27 21.17 -2.60 -15.33
C SER A 27 20.33 -1.39 -15.75
N LEU A 28 19.67 -0.76 -14.79
CA LEU A 28 18.96 0.50 -15.00
C LEU A 28 19.92 1.64 -14.70
N ASP A 29 20.31 2.41 -15.72
CA ASP A 29 21.03 3.67 -15.54
C ASP A 29 20.06 4.80 -15.14
N LEU A 30 19.24 4.54 -14.14
CA LEU A 30 18.12 5.37 -13.73
C LEU A 30 18.04 5.42 -12.21
N HIS A 31 18.18 6.62 -11.66
CA HIS A 31 18.06 6.83 -10.22
C HIS A 31 16.60 7.03 -9.82
N ILE A 32 15.96 5.99 -9.31
CA ILE A 32 14.62 6.06 -8.70
C ILE A 32 14.77 6.73 -7.33
N SER A 33 14.08 7.85 -7.13
CA SER A 33 14.18 8.66 -5.90
C SER A 33 12.97 8.56 -4.98
N ALA A 34 11.88 7.92 -5.40
CA ALA A 34 10.71 7.64 -4.56
C ALA A 34 9.85 6.50 -5.12
N LEU A 35 9.03 5.87 -4.26
CA LEU A 35 8.07 4.84 -4.65
C LEU A 35 6.65 5.15 -4.16
N ILE A 36 5.65 4.84 -4.99
CA ILE A 36 4.24 4.85 -4.62
C ILE A 36 3.62 3.50 -4.99
N GLY A 37 3.35 2.66 -3.99
CA GLY A 37 2.63 1.40 -4.19
C GLY A 37 1.14 1.58 -3.95
N VAL A 38 0.32 1.43 -4.98
CA VAL A 38 -1.14 1.44 -4.85
C VAL A 38 -1.65 0.01 -4.78
N ASP A 39 -2.08 -0.41 -3.60
CA ASP A 39 -2.50 -1.77 -3.30
C ASP A 39 -1.58 -2.84 -3.95
N PRO A 40 -0.25 -2.75 -3.72
CA PRO A 40 0.71 -3.60 -4.42
C PRO A 40 0.54 -5.07 -4.01
N VAL A 41 0.69 -5.98 -4.97
CA VAL A 41 0.51 -7.43 -4.76
C VAL A 41 1.70 -8.18 -5.32
N ALA A 42 2.39 -8.94 -4.47
CA ALA A 42 3.62 -9.69 -4.75
C ALA A 42 3.39 -11.19 -5.00
N GLY A 43 2.14 -11.67 -5.08
CA GLY A 43 1.85 -13.08 -5.26
C GLY A 43 0.38 -13.41 -5.03
N THR A 44 0.06 -14.71 -4.96
CA THR A 44 -1.28 -15.18 -4.58
C THR A 44 -1.31 -15.76 -3.15
N SER A 45 -0.15 -16.04 -2.56
CA SER A 45 -0.01 -16.48 -1.17
C SER A 45 1.46 -16.38 -0.74
N LYS A 46 1.71 -16.48 0.57
CA LYS A 46 3.07 -16.49 1.15
C LYS A 46 4.00 -17.53 0.48
N THR A 47 3.45 -18.68 0.12
CA THR A 47 4.17 -19.79 -0.55
C THR A 47 4.21 -19.66 -2.07
N ASN A 48 3.44 -18.75 -2.66
CA ASN A 48 3.33 -18.52 -4.10
C ASN A 48 3.50 -17.02 -4.43
N GLN A 49 4.68 -16.50 -4.10
CA GLN A 49 5.14 -15.18 -4.55
C GLN A 49 5.48 -15.19 -6.04
N MET A 50 5.32 -14.05 -6.71
CA MET A 50 5.84 -13.84 -8.06
C MET A 50 7.37 -13.78 -8.04
N GLU A 51 7.99 -14.22 -9.14
CA GLU A 51 9.43 -14.07 -9.35
C GLU A 51 9.75 -12.75 -10.06
N PRO A 52 10.78 -12.00 -9.62
CA PRO A 52 11.64 -12.28 -8.46
C PRO A 52 10.92 -12.03 -7.13
N LYS A 53 11.16 -12.90 -6.14
CA LYS A 53 10.61 -12.72 -4.79
C LYS A 53 11.18 -11.46 -4.15
N ILE A 54 10.29 -10.55 -3.75
CA ILE A 54 10.70 -9.34 -3.02
C ILE A 54 10.50 -9.47 -1.51
N LEU A 55 9.57 -10.32 -1.04
CA LEU A 55 9.25 -10.42 0.39
C LEU A 55 10.09 -11.51 1.07
N SER A 56 10.91 -11.10 2.03
CA SER A 56 11.63 -11.98 2.96
C SER A 56 10.88 -12.21 4.28
N TYR A 57 9.83 -11.42 4.54
CA TYR A 57 9.08 -11.34 5.80
C TYR A 57 9.88 -10.83 6.99
N GLU A 58 11.03 -10.18 6.73
CA GLU A 58 11.84 -9.52 7.75
C GLU A 58 11.57 -8.02 7.75
N SER A 59 11.31 -7.44 8.92
CA SER A 59 11.09 -5.98 9.04
C SER A 59 12.27 -5.20 8.47
N CYS A 60 11.97 -4.18 7.65
CA CYS A 60 12.98 -3.33 7.00
C CYS A 60 14.03 -4.07 6.15
N SER A 61 13.68 -5.20 5.54
CA SER A 61 14.58 -5.98 4.68
C SER A 61 14.95 -5.28 3.36
N PHE A 62 14.10 -4.39 2.84
CA PHE A 62 14.34 -3.76 1.53
C PHE A 62 15.64 -2.97 1.52
N ASN A 63 16.50 -3.27 0.54
CA ASN A 63 17.84 -2.70 0.46
C ASN A 63 17.88 -1.35 -0.29
N PHE A 64 16.92 -0.47 0.00
CA PHE A 64 16.91 0.92 -0.46
C PHE A 64 16.41 1.83 0.66
N SER A 65 16.80 3.10 0.63
CA SER A 65 16.41 4.11 1.62
C SER A 65 15.72 5.32 0.97
N ILE A 66 15.04 5.08 -0.15
CA ILE A 66 14.21 6.09 -0.81
C ILE A 66 12.85 6.20 -0.10
N PRO A 67 12.22 7.38 -0.08
CA PRO A 67 10.89 7.55 0.48
C PRO A 67 9.85 6.68 -0.22
N VAL A 68 8.93 6.13 0.55
CA VAL A 68 7.86 5.25 0.07
C VAL A 68 6.49 5.66 0.61
N ALA A 69 5.49 5.74 -0.25
CA ALA A 69 4.08 5.77 0.13
C ALA A 69 3.39 4.48 -0.34
N ILE A 70 2.69 3.80 0.57
CA ILE A 70 1.89 2.62 0.27
C ILE A 70 0.43 2.97 0.54
N ILE A 71 -0.42 2.82 -0.46
CA ILE A 71 -1.84 3.15 -0.40
C ILE A 71 -2.62 1.85 -0.64
N GLY A 72 -2.92 1.12 0.43
CA GLY A 72 -3.62 -0.17 0.40
C GLY A 72 -5.14 -0.03 0.45
N THR A 73 -5.83 -1.16 0.28
CA THR A 73 -7.29 -1.27 0.34
C THR A 73 -7.76 -2.17 1.48
N GLY A 74 -8.82 -1.77 2.19
CA GLY A 74 -9.35 -2.54 3.32
C GLY A 74 -10.14 -3.79 2.92
N LEU A 75 -10.60 -3.86 1.67
CA LEU A 75 -11.37 -4.98 1.14
C LEU A 75 -10.58 -5.89 0.18
N GLY A 76 -9.35 -5.53 -0.21
CA GLY A 76 -8.58 -6.30 -1.18
C GLY A 76 -8.27 -7.75 -0.74
N ASN A 77 -8.13 -7.97 0.57
CA ASN A 77 -7.92 -9.29 1.16
C ASN A 77 -9.22 -10.07 1.44
N LYS A 78 -10.38 -9.54 1.02
CA LYS A 78 -11.68 -10.19 1.21
C LYS A 78 -12.13 -10.88 -0.07
N PRO A 79 -12.77 -12.06 0.05
CA PRO A 79 -13.34 -12.71 -1.11
C PRO A 79 -14.56 -11.95 -1.62
N ALA A 80 -14.71 -11.88 -2.95
CA ALA A 80 -15.89 -11.28 -3.58
C ALA A 80 -17.15 -12.13 -3.33
N PHE A 81 -16.99 -13.46 -3.33
CA PHE A 81 -18.06 -14.44 -3.19
C PHE A 81 -17.81 -15.33 -1.96
N PRO A 82 -18.80 -15.56 -1.08
CA PRO A 82 -18.61 -16.37 0.13
C PRO A 82 -18.10 -17.80 -0.10
N ILE A 83 -18.38 -18.36 -1.29
CA ILE A 83 -18.05 -19.74 -1.66
C ILE A 83 -16.69 -19.87 -2.38
N LEU A 84 -16.06 -18.76 -2.78
CA LEU A 84 -14.77 -18.77 -3.45
C LEU A 84 -13.75 -18.03 -2.57
N PRO A 85 -12.71 -18.71 -2.05
CA PRO A 85 -11.74 -18.11 -1.14
C PRO A 85 -10.74 -17.16 -1.84
N GLN A 86 -10.96 -16.83 -3.12
CA GLN A 86 -10.04 -16.00 -3.89
C GLN A 86 -10.16 -14.53 -3.48
N THR A 87 -9.01 -13.90 -3.30
CA THR A 87 -8.87 -12.49 -2.94
C THR A 87 -7.90 -11.85 -3.93
N CYS A 88 -8.05 -10.55 -4.17
CA CYS A 88 -7.24 -9.87 -5.18
C CYS A 88 -5.97 -9.24 -4.61
N ALA A 89 -5.94 -9.02 -3.29
CA ALA A 89 -4.77 -8.56 -2.56
C ALA A 89 -4.62 -9.38 -1.25
N PRO A 90 -4.24 -10.67 -1.35
CA PRO A 90 -4.22 -11.57 -0.19
C PRO A 90 -3.22 -11.15 0.88
N ASP A 91 -3.60 -11.39 2.14
CA ASP A 91 -2.69 -11.28 3.27
C ASP A 91 -1.44 -12.15 3.06
N GLY A 92 -0.28 -11.68 3.52
CA GLY A 92 0.99 -12.35 3.34
C GLY A 92 1.71 -12.01 2.03
N VAL A 93 1.11 -11.27 1.09
CA VAL A 93 1.77 -10.86 -0.16
C VAL A 93 1.29 -9.49 -0.68
N SER A 94 0.75 -8.64 0.19
CA SER A 94 0.10 -7.39 -0.20
C SER A 94 0.77 -6.18 0.46
N HIS A 95 0.08 -5.04 0.44
CA HIS A 95 0.51 -3.75 0.94
C HIS A 95 1.05 -3.78 2.38
N THR A 96 0.50 -4.65 3.24
CA THR A 96 0.92 -4.76 4.65
C THR A 96 2.33 -5.34 4.77
N GLU A 97 2.61 -6.44 4.05
CA GLU A 97 3.93 -7.05 4.06
C GLU A 97 4.97 -6.14 3.39
N ILE A 98 4.60 -5.52 2.27
CA ILE A 98 5.48 -4.58 1.57
C ILE A 98 5.80 -3.38 2.48
N PHE A 99 4.82 -2.85 3.22
CA PHE A 99 5.08 -1.80 4.21
C PHE A 99 6.01 -2.27 5.32
N ASN A 100 5.80 -3.47 5.86
CA ASN A 100 6.65 -4.02 6.91
C ASN A 100 8.13 -4.11 6.49
N GLU A 101 8.39 -4.50 5.25
CA GLU A 101 9.74 -4.65 4.69
C GLU A 101 10.38 -3.32 4.24
N CYS A 102 9.59 -2.26 4.06
CA CYS A 102 10.13 -0.93 3.78
C CYS A 102 10.95 -0.36 4.95
N LYS A 103 12.09 0.25 4.61
CA LYS A 103 12.85 1.11 5.49
C LYS A 103 12.22 2.50 5.60
N PRO A 104 12.46 3.24 6.70
CA PRO A 104 12.08 4.65 6.77
C PRO A 104 12.83 5.51 5.72
N PRO A 105 12.23 6.61 5.21
CA PRO A 105 10.88 7.07 5.50
C PRO A 105 9.81 6.32 4.67
N CYS A 106 8.81 5.74 5.35
CA CYS A 106 7.74 5.00 4.69
C CYS A 106 6.39 5.25 5.38
N SER A 107 5.31 5.41 4.62
CA SER A 107 3.97 5.58 5.16
C SER A 107 2.97 4.64 4.51
N HIS A 108 1.99 4.19 5.28
CA HIS A 108 0.96 3.27 4.87
C HIS A 108 -0.42 3.82 5.18
N PHE A 109 -1.19 4.02 4.13
CA PHE A 109 -2.57 4.50 4.13
C PHE A 109 -3.46 3.35 3.67
N VAL A 110 -4.55 3.07 4.36
CA VAL A 110 -5.51 2.02 3.94
C VAL A 110 -6.88 2.63 3.80
N THR A 111 -7.47 2.54 2.62
CA THR A 111 -8.86 2.98 2.40
C THR A 111 -9.83 1.90 2.88
N THR A 112 -10.44 2.12 4.03
CA THR A 112 -11.18 1.11 4.82
C THR A 112 -12.28 0.41 4.01
N ASP A 113 -13.09 1.20 3.30
CA ASP A 113 -14.33 0.73 2.66
C ASP A 113 -14.19 0.40 1.17
N TYR A 114 -12.96 0.37 0.65
CA TYR A 114 -12.67 0.17 -0.76
C TYR A 114 -11.83 -1.08 -0.98
N GLY A 115 -11.94 -1.65 -2.17
CA GLY A 115 -11.24 -2.85 -2.59
C GLY A 115 -10.27 -2.65 -3.75
N HIS A 116 -9.57 -3.73 -4.08
CA HIS A 116 -8.42 -3.75 -4.97
C HIS A 116 -8.63 -3.01 -6.30
N MET A 117 -9.81 -3.16 -6.88
CA MET A 117 -10.13 -2.63 -8.21
C MET A 117 -10.83 -1.26 -8.18
N ASP A 118 -11.10 -0.71 -6.99
CA ASP A 118 -11.84 0.55 -6.86
C ASP A 118 -11.01 1.78 -7.25
N VAL A 119 -9.68 1.65 -7.33
CA VAL A 119 -8.81 2.72 -7.82
C VAL A 119 -8.85 2.90 -9.34
N LEU A 120 -9.24 1.87 -10.09
CA LEU A 120 -9.26 1.93 -11.54
C LEU A 120 -10.39 2.83 -12.04
N ASP A 121 -10.27 3.29 -13.28
CA ASP A 121 -11.28 4.06 -13.99
C ASP A 121 -12.63 3.32 -14.08
N ASP A 122 -13.68 4.06 -14.45
CA ASP A 122 -15.00 3.48 -14.58
C ASP A 122 -15.11 2.53 -15.76
N ASP A 123 -14.52 2.92 -16.89
CA ASP A 123 -14.39 2.10 -18.08
C ASP A 123 -13.01 1.44 -18.12
N ILE A 124 -12.96 0.13 -17.82
CA ILE A 124 -11.74 -0.70 -17.86
C ILE A 124 -11.84 -1.81 -18.90
N GLY A 125 -12.82 -1.70 -19.82
CA GLY A 125 -13.12 -2.71 -20.82
C GLY A 125 -13.62 -4.04 -20.26
N LEU A 126 -14.04 -4.94 -21.16
CA LEU A 126 -14.68 -6.21 -20.79
C LEU A 126 -13.82 -7.09 -19.87
N ILE A 127 -12.51 -7.18 -20.15
CA ILE A 127 -11.57 -7.98 -19.34
C ILE A 127 -11.42 -7.38 -17.95
N GLY A 128 -11.31 -6.05 -17.86
CA GLY A 128 -11.23 -5.35 -16.59
C GLY A 128 -12.50 -5.50 -15.77
N GLU A 129 -13.67 -5.41 -16.39
CA GLU A 129 -14.97 -5.63 -15.73
C GLU A 129 -15.08 -7.04 -15.16
N GLY A 130 -14.63 -8.05 -15.92
CA GLY A 130 -14.54 -9.42 -15.44
C GLY A 130 -13.61 -9.56 -14.23
N ALA A 131 -12.42 -8.93 -14.29
CA ALA A 131 -11.48 -8.90 -13.17
C ALA A 131 -12.06 -8.16 -11.95
N ARG A 132 -12.82 -7.09 -12.15
CA ARG A 132 -13.49 -6.35 -11.07
C ARG A 132 -14.56 -7.20 -10.39
N ALA A 133 -15.35 -7.97 -11.15
CA ALA A 133 -16.42 -8.80 -10.61
C ALA A 133 -15.92 -9.91 -9.66
N ILE A 134 -14.67 -10.36 -9.82
CA ILE A 134 -14.05 -11.37 -8.94
C ILE A 134 -13.28 -10.77 -7.75
N CYS A 135 -13.16 -9.45 -7.68
CA CYS A 135 -12.53 -8.76 -6.55
C CYS A 135 -13.60 -8.17 -5.63
N LYS A 136 -13.42 -8.32 -4.32
CA LYS A 136 -14.25 -7.57 -3.39
C LYS A 136 -13.95 -6.08 -3.57
N GLY A 137 -14.98 -5.30 -3.90
CA GLY A 137 -14.94 -3.85 -3.94
C GLY A 137 -15.85 -3.23 -2.89
N SER A 138 -15.91 -1.91 -2.91
CA SER A 138 -16.87 -1.10 -2.17
C SER A 138 -18.31 -1.57 -2.38
N ARG A 139 -19.19 -1.20 -1.45
CA ARG A 139 -20.60 -1.63 -1.49
C ARG A 139 -21.28 -1.10 -2.76
N TRP A 140 -22.28 -1.85 -3.24
CA TRP A 140 -23.08 -1.41 -4.39
C TRP A 140 -23.67 -0.02 -4.15
N GLY A 141 -23.56 0.85 -5.16
CA GLY A 141 -24.00 2.25 -5.09
C GLY A 141 -23.01 3.22 -4.42
N VAL A 142 -21.91 2.73 -3.85
CA VAL A 142 -20.83 3.59 -3.34
C VAL A 142 -19.98 4.08 -4.52
N SER A 143 -19.74 5.39 -4.57
CA SER A 143 -18.86 5.99 -5.58
C SER A 143 -17.40 5.60 -5.33
N ARG A 144 -16.65 5.33 -6.40
CA ARG A 144 -15.19 5.09 -6.36
C ARG A 144 -14.36 6.38 -6.35
N ASP A 145 -14.99 7.51 -6.65
CA ASP A 145 -14.32 8.83 -6.70
C ASP A 145 -13.57 9.18 -5.41
N PRO A 146 -14.11 8.96 -4.19
CA PRO A 146 -13.37 9.29 -2.98
C PRO A 146 -12.07 8.49 -2.79
N MET A 147 -12.06 7.20 -3.20
CA MET A 147 -10.84 6.39 -3.23
C MET A 147 -9.82 6.98 -4.21
N ARG A 148 -10.24 7.25 -5.45
CA ARG A 148 -9.35 7.81 -6.50
C ARG A 148 -8.78 9.17 -6.08
N ARG A 149 -9.60 10.05 -5.52
CA ARG A 149 -9.18 11.35 -4.99
C ARG A 149 -8.21 11.22 -3.82
N THR A 150 -8.41 10.24 -2.95
CA THR A 150 -7.50 9.96 -1.84
C THR A 150 -6.15 9.48 -2.36
N VAL A 151 -6.12 8.54 -3.30
CA VAL A 151 -4.89 8.06 -3.94
C VAL A 151 -4.14 9.21 -4.60
N GLY A 152 -4.83 10.03 -5.41
CA GLY A 152 -4.26 11.20 -6.05
C GLY A 152 -3.74 12.24 -5.05
N GLY A 153 -4.52 12.57 -4.03
CA GLY A 153 -4.15 13.54 -3.00
C GLY A 153 -2.93 13.12 -2.18
N VAL A 154 -2.90 11.87 -1.72
CA VAL A 154 -1.74 11.31 -1.01
C VAL A 154 -0.51 11.30 -1.91
N SER A 155 -0.66 10.85 -3.16
CA SER A 155 0.46 10.79 -4.12
C SER A 155 1.06 12.17 -4.37
N VAL A 156 0.22 13.18 -4.62
CA VAL A 156 0.67 14.56 -4.85
C VAL A 156 1.34 15.13 -3.60
N ALA A 157 0.71 15.01 -2.43
CA ALA A 157 1.27 15.53 -1.18
C ALA A 157 2.62 14.87 -0.83
N PHE A 158 2.74 13.56 -1.05
CA PHE A 158 3.99 12.81 -0.86
C PHE A 158 5.09 13.31 -1.80
N LEU A 159 4.79 13.49 -3.09
CA LEU A 159 5.77 13.99 -4.06
C LEU A 159 6.14 15.46 -3.77
N GLU A 160 5.20 16.32 -3.39
CA GLU A 160 5.48 17.69 -2.95
C GLU A 160 6.45 17.70 -1.76
N ALA A 161 6.23 16.83 -0.78
CA ALA A 161 7.08 16.69 0.40
C ALA A 161 8.51 16.27 0.03
N PHE A 162 8.67 15.15 -0.66
CA PHE A 162 10.00 14.56 -0.87
C PHE A 162 10.75 15.09 -2.09
N PHE A 163 10.06 15.64 -3.10
CA PHE A 163 10.72 16.21 -4.28
C PHE A 163 10.91 17.72 -4.21
N LYS A 164 10.05 18.43 -3.47
CA LYS A 164 10.10 19.90 -3.35
C LYS A 164 10.37 20.40 -1.94
N GLY A 165 10.45 19.50 -0.94
CA GLY A 165 10.63 19.88 0.46
C GLY A 165 9.40 20.51 1.09
N ASN A 166 8.23 20.43 0.45
CA ASN A 166 6.99 21.03 0.96
C ASN A 166 6.15 20.00 1.70
N TYR A 167 6.42 19.84 3.00
CA TYR A 167 5.78 18.83 3.85
C TYR A 167 4.39 19.24 4.39
N MET A 168 3.88 20.43 4.06
CA MET A 168 2.68 20.96 4.74
C MET A 168 1.45 20.06 4.59
N ASP A 169 1.10 19.70 3.36
CA ASP A 169 -0.12 18.91 3.13
C ASP A 169 0.10 17.43 3.47
N TYR A 170 1.32 16.92 3.28
CA TYR A 170 1.66 15.56 3.69
C TYR A 170 1.52 15.37 5.20
N ASN A 171 2.08 16.27 6.00
CA ASN A 171 1.98 16.22 7.46
C ASN A 171 0.54 16.37 7.95
N LYS A 172 -0.28 17.21 7.29
CA LYS A 172 -1.71 17.32 7.57
C LYS A 172 -2.43 15.99 7.38
N ILE A 173 -2.18 15.30 6.26
CA ILE A 173 -2.77 13.99 5.98
C ILE A 173 -2.31 12.96 7.01
N LEU A 174 -1.02 12.94 7.38
CA LEU A 174 -0.51 12.02 8.41
C LEU A 174 -1.17 12.24 9.78
N GLN A 175 -1.39 13.50 10.18
CA GLN A 175 -1.92 13.86 11.50
C GLN A 175 -3.44 13.75 11.61
N LYS A 176 -4.16 14.08 10.53
CA LYS A 176 -5.63 14.10 10.50
C LYS A 176 -6.14 13.45 9.20
N PRO A 177 -5.87 12.16 8.97
CA PRO A 177 -6.14 11.50 7.70
C PRO A 177 -7.59 11.60 7.28
N ASN A 178 -8.53 11.27 8.18
CA ASN A 178 -9.98 11.31 7.91
C ASN A 178 -10.57 12.72 7.77
N TYR A 179 -9.78 13.77 8.01
CA TYR A 179 -10.19 15.15 7.75
C TYR A 179 -9.78 15.61 6.34
N PHE A 180 -8.62 15.14 5.84
CA PHE A 180 -8.04 15.60 4.58
C PHE A 180 -8.22 14.60 3.42
N ALA A 181 -8.35 13.31 3.71
CA ALA A 181 -8.66 12.30 2.72
C ALA A 181 -10.14 12.35 2.33
N SER A 182 -10.44 11.98 1.08
CA SER A 182 -11.83 11.88 0.61
C SER A 182 -12.48 10.55 1.02
N ALA A 183 -11.70 9.48 1.11
CA ALA A 183 -12.11 8.18 1.63
C ALA A 183 -11.78 8.07 3.12
N THR A 184 -12.55 7.26 3.84
CA THR A 184 -12.20 6.81 5.20
C THR A 184 -10.89 6.04 5.14
N LEU A 185 -9.96 6.42 6.00
CA LEU A 185 -8.67 5.77 6.20
C LEU A 185 -8.63 5.09 7.57
N ASP A 186 -8.06 3.88 7.60
CA ASP A 186 -7.59 3.27 8.84
C ASP A 186 -6.51 4.16 9.48
N PRO A 187 -6.18 3.94 10.77
CA PRO A 187 -5.06 4.64 11.40
C PRO A 187 -3.79 4.55 10.55
N VAL A 188 -3.31 5.70 10.07
CA VAL A 188 -2.15 5.80 9.19
C VAL A 188 -0.90 5.38 9.93
N GLN A 189 -0.11 4.50 9.31
CA GLN A 189 1.17 4.06 9.86
C GLN A 189 2.31 4.83 9.18
N ASN A 190 3.30 5.27 9.97
CA ASN A 190 4.43 6.03 9.47
C ASN A 190 5.72 5.57 10.16
N LYS A 191 6.72 5.24 9.36
CA LYS A 191 8.10 5.02 9.77
C LYS A 191 8.87 6.28 9.37
N SER A 192 9.22 7.13 10.32
CA SER A 192 9.99 8.36 10.07
C SER A 192 11.49 8.08 10.03
N GLU A 193 12.26 8.97 9.42
CA GLU A 193 13.72 8.90 9.47
C GLU A 193 14.22 8.76 10.93
N GLY A 194 15.16 7.83 11.16
CA GLY A 194 15.64 7.51 12.50
C GLY A 194 14.79 6.52 13.29
N THR A 195 13.63 6.10 12.78
CA THR A 195 12.86 4.99 13.39
C THR A 195 13.68 3.70 13.31
N SER A 196 13.98 3.09 14.46
CA SER A 196 14.72 1.83 14.49
C SER A 196 13.86 0.69 13.95
N CYS A 197 14.41 -0.10 13.04
CA CYS A 197 13.74 -1.28 12.51
C CYS A 197 13.57 -2.41 13.55
N SER A 198 14.38 -2.40 14.61
CA SER A 198 14.26 -3.35 15.73
C SER A 198 13.09 -3.07 16.68
N SER A 199 12.59 -1.83 16.76
CA SER A 199 11.44 -1.49 17.61
C SER A 199 10.09 -1.80 16.96
N LEU A 200 10.05 -1.98 15.64
CA LEU A 200 8.80 -2.22 14.88
C LEU A 200 8.34 -3.69 14.93
N SER A 201 9.27 -4.65 15.03
CA SER A 201 8.95 -6.08 15.14
C SER A 201 8.13 -6.40 16.40
N ALA A 202 8.28 -5.62 17.48
CA ALA A 202 7.55 -5.79 18.74
C ALA A 202 6.08 -5.35 18.66
N MET A 203 5.72 -4.39 17.79
CA MET A 203 4.35 -3.89 17.67
C MET A 203 3.44 -4.82 16.87
N SER A 204 3.99 -5.58 15.91
CA SER A 204 3.22 -6.58 15.14
C SER A 204 2.71 -7.76 15.99
N MET A 205 3.30 -7.97 17.18
CA MET A 205 2.91 -9.06 18.10
C MET A 205 1.85 -8.65 19.14
N SER A 206 1.49 -7.37 19.25
CA SER A 206 0.65 -6.87 20.35
C SER A 206 -0.83 -6.66 19.99
N ALA A 207 -1.31 -7.19 18.87
CA ALA A 207 -2.71 -7.06 18.43
C ALA A 207 -3.66 -8.13 19.05
N THR A 208 -3.27 -8.77 20.14
CA THR A 208 -4.16 -9.51 21.04
C THR A 208 -4.06 -8.88 22.42
N PHE A 209 -4.88 -7.86 22.67
CA PHE A 209 -5.19 -7.43 24.03
C PHE A 209 -6.50 -8.08 24.46
N ASP A 210 -6.39 -8.89 25.50
CA ASP A 210 -7.49 -9.49 26.24
C ASP A 210 -8.52 -8.44 26.66
N LEU A 211 -9.78 -8.69 26.30
CA LEU A 211 -10.91 -8.14 27.02
C LEU A 211 -11.04 -8.92 28.34
N HIS A 212 -10.61 -8.30 29.44
CA HIS A 212 -11.22 -8.58 30.73
C HIS A 212 -12.00 -7.35 31.18
N ILE A 213 -13.31 -7.53 31.15
CA ILE A 213 -14.31 -6.68 31.78
C ILE A 213 -14.21 -6.97 33.27
N ASP A 214 -13.92 -5.95 34.07
CA ASP A 214 -14.29 -5.94 35.49
C ASP A 214 -15.40 -4.90 35.65
N GLU A 215 -16.63 -5.41 35.74
CA GLU A 215 -17.74 -4.74 36.43
C GLU A 215 -17.75 -5.21 37.89
N LEU A 216 -17.95 -4.22 38.79
CA LEU A 216 -18.16 -4.24 40.25
C LEU A 216 -16.93 -4.21 41.16
#